data_AF-A0A7V3T6H5-F1
#
_entry.id   AF-A0A7V3T6H5-F1
#
_cell.length_a   1.000
_cell.length_b   1.000
_cell.length_c   1.000
_cell.angle_alpha   90.00
_cell.angle_beta   90.00
_cell.angle_gamma   90.00
#
_symmetry.space_group_name_H-M   'P 1'
#
loop_
_entity.id
_entity.type
_entity.pdbx_description
1 polymer ?
#
loop_
_entity_poly.entity_id
_entity_poly.type
_entity_poly.pdbx_seq_one_letter_code
_entity_poly.pdbx_strand_id
1 'polypeptide(L)'
;MISAREFELPHLAQGGRRPRKSGAWIVAGSLVGLRLVAAFAPATELYVSTTGHDAGPGTRTQPFATLERARDAIRQLQSTGRLAEPVTVHVRGGRYYLSRILDLAPRIPAR
;
A
#
# COMPACT_ATOMS: atom_id res chain seq x y z
N MET A 1 -55.11 -66.55 -34.53
CA MET A 1 -56.58 -66.38 -34.54
C MET A 1 -57.03 -66.19 -33.10
N ILE A 2 -57.94 -65.23 -32.88
CA ILE A 2 -58.64 -64.92 -31.61
C ILE A 2 -57.74 -64.23 -30.58
N SER A 3 -58.10 -63.12 -29.95
CA SER A 3 -59.18 -62.15 -30.15
C SER A 3 -58.79 -60.97 -29.25
N ALA A 4 -59.16 -59.78 -29.68
CA ALA A 4 -59.35 -58.60 -28.85
C ALA A 4 -59.93 -58.95 -27.47
N ARG A 5 -59.63 -58.13 -26.44
CA ARG A 5 -60.59 -57.21 -25.79
C ARG A 5 -59.88 -56.17 -24.92
N GLU A 6 -59.85 -54.96 -25.46
CA GLU A 6 -60.18 -53.69 -24.81
C GLU A 6 -60.84 -53.80 -23.43
N PHE A 7 -60.25 -53.18 -22.39
CA PHE A 7 -61.02 -52.69 -21.24
C PHE A 7 -60.29 -51.56 -20.48
N GLU A 8 -60.98 -50.42 -20.47
CA GLU A 8 -60.99 -49.34 -19.47
C GLU A 8 -59.92 -48.24 -19.48
N LEU A 9 -60.47 -47.03 -19.54
CA LEU A 9 -59.84 -45.72 -19.53
C LEU A 9 -59.71 -45.19 -18.06
N PRO A 10 -59.54 -43.88 -17.81
CA PRO A 10 -58.43 -43.39 -17.01
C PRO A 10 -58.90 -42.92 -15.62
N HIS A 11 -58.06 -42.97 -14.60
CA HIS A 11 -58.34 -42.15 -13.41
C HIS A 11 -57.07 -41.88 -12.61
N LEU A 12 -56.73 -40.59 -12.63
CA LEU A 12 -56.26 -39.82 -11.48
C LEU A 12 -54.98 -40.29 -10.79
N ALA A 13 -53.87 -39.61 -11.09
CA ALA A 13 -53.06 -39.01 -10.03
C ALA A 13 -52.00 -38.09 -10.65
N GLN A 14 -52.29 -36.79 -10.63
CA GLN A 14 -51.26 -35.75 -10.71
C GLN A 14 -50.45 -35.79 -9.41
N GLY A 15 -49.12 -35.79 -9.50
CA GLY A 15 -48.29 -35.64 -8.31
C GLY A 15 -46.82 -36.00 -8.50
N GLY A 16 -46.11 -35.27 -9.37
CA GLY A 16 -44.67 -35.44 -9.54
C GLY A 16 -43.97 -34.12 -9.80
N ARG A 17 -43.70 -33.35 -8.74
CA ARG A 17 -42.83 -32.17 -8.79
C ARG A 17 -41.47 -32.59 -9.36
N ARG A 18 -41.07 -32.03 -10.50
CA ARG A 18 -39.72 -32.17 -11.03
C ARG A 18 -38.82 -31.09 -10.41
N PRO A 19 -37.64 -31.45 -9.90
CA PRO A 19 -36.52 -30.53 -9.91
C PRO A 19 -35.38 -31.15 -10.73
N ARG A 20 -35.03 -30.53 -11.87
CA ARG A 20 -33.72 -30.71 -12.48
C ARG A 20 -33.09 -29.35 -12.70
N LYS A 21 -32.18 -29.03 -11.77
CA LYS A 21 -31.10 -28.05 -11.91
C LYS A 21 -30.41 -28.29 -13.25
N SER A 22 -30.07 -27.25 -14.01
CA SER A 22 -28.88 -27.13 -14.88
C SER A 22 -29.04 -25.97 -15.87
N GLY A 23 -28.05 -25.09 -15.94
CA GLY A 23 -27.89 -24.18 -17.09
C GLY A 23 -27.51 -22.75 -16.71
N ALA A 24 -26.33 -22.58 -16.11
CA ALA A 24 -25.66 -21.28 -16.07
C ALA A 24 -25.25 -20.87 -17.50
N TRP A 25 -25.49 -19.60 -17.86
CA TRP A 25 -24.95 -18.97 -19.06
C TRP A 25 -24.15 -17.72 -18.67
N ILE A 26 -22.91 -17.68 -19.14
CA ILE A 26 -21.91 -16.62 -18.99
C ILE A 26 -22.21 -15.51 -20.00
N VAL A 27 -22.21 -14.25 -19.57
CA VAL A 27 -21.76 -13.09 -20.38
C VAL A 27 -21.19 -12.05 -19.38
N ALA A 28 -19.88 -12.04 -19.14
CA ALA A 28 -18.89 -11.14 -19.76
C ALA A 28 -19.13 -9.63 -19.49
N GLY A 29 -18.21 -8.98 -18.76
CA GLY A 29 -18.18 -7.52 -18.71
C GLY A 29 -17.40 -6.88 -17.56
N SER A 30 -16.07 -6.85 -17.63
CA SER A 30 -15.28 -5.60 -17.56
C SER A 30 -13.82 -5.89 -17.27
N LEU A 31 -13.00 -5.40 -18.20
CA LEU A 31 -11.56 -5.28 -18.14
C LEU A 31 -11.16 -4.60 -16.82
N VAL A 32 -10.47 -5.31 -15.92
CA VAL A 32 -9.80 -4.70 -14.78
C VAL A 32 -8.63 -3.90 -15.34
N GLY A 33 -8.88 -2.64 -15.68
CA GLY A 33 -7.84 -1.68 -16.05
C GLY A 33 -7.04 -1.33 -14.80
N LEU A 34 -5.94 -2.05 -14.57
CA LEU A 34 -4.99 -1.74 -13.50
C LEU A 34 -4.38 -0.36 -13.77
N ARG A 35 -4.88 0.66 -13.08
CA ARG A 35 -4.31 2.02 -13.10
C ARG A 35 -3.02 2.01 -12.30
N LEU A 36 -1.87 2.03 -12.98
CA LEU A 36 -0.62 2.47 -12.36
C LEU A 36 -0.75 3.96 -12.05
N VAL A 37 -1.10 4.28 -10.80
CA VAL A 37 -0.91 5.63 -10.26
C VAL A 37 0.55 5.72 -9.84
N ALA A 38 1.36 6.44 -10.63
CA ALA A 38 2.70 6.80 -10.22
C ALA A 38 2.59 7.85 -9.09
N ALA A 39 2.95 7.47 -7.86
CA ALA A 39 3.02 8.40 -6.74
C ALA A 39 4.30 9.23 -6.88
N PHE A 40 4.16 10.52 -7.21
CA PHE A 40 5.25 11.48 -7.06
C PHE A 40 5.44 11.75 -5.56
N ALA A 41 6.52 11.21 -4.97
CA ALA A 41 6.89 11.57 -3.62
C ALA A 41 7.55 12.96 -3.65
N PRO A 42 7.04 13.95 -2.91
CA PRO A 42 7.71 15.24 -2.83
C PRO A 42 9.11 15.07 -2.23
N ALA A 43 10.01 16.00 -2.57
CA ALA A 43 11.33 16.08 -1.96
C ALA A 43 11.19 16.09 -0.42
N THR A 44 12.02 15.29 0.26
CA THR A 44 11.92 15.19 1.72
C THR A 44 12.50 16.46 2.35
N GLU A 45 11.75 17.07 3.26
CA GLU A 45 12.20 18.20 4.06
C GLU A 45 12.28 17.81 5.54
N LEU A 46 13.43 18.07 6.16
CA LEU A 46 13.64 17.88 7.60
C LEU A 46 13.93 19.22 8.27
N TYR A 47 13.54 19.35 9.53
CA TYR A 47 13.69 20.58 10.29
C TYR A 47 14.44 20.31 11.60
N VAL A 48 15.34 21.22 11.95
CA VAL A 48 16.15 21.18 13.17
C VAL A 48 15.98 22.49 13.94
N SER A 49 15.81 22.38 15.26
CA SER A 49 15.62 23.51 16.18
C SER A 49 16.30 23.20 17.50
N THR A 50 16.95 24.17 18.14
CA THR A 50 17.53 23.98 19.48
C THR A 50 16.50 23.64 20.56
N THR A 51 15.22 23.89 20.29
CA THR A 51 14.06 23.55 21.13
C THR A 51 13.26 22.34 20.63
N GLY A 52 13.79 21.61 19.64
CA GLY A 52 13.17 20.44 19.04
C GLY A 52 13.26 19.17 19.90
N HIS A 53 12.91 18.03 19.30
CA HIS A 53 12.96 16.74 19.98
C HIS A 53 13.42 15.61 19.04
N ASP A 54 14.49 14.90 19.41
CA ASP A 54 15.12 13.90 18.53
C ASP A 54 14.33 12.60 18.36
N ALA A 55 13.43 12.28 19.30
CA ALA A 55 12.50 11.16 19.12
C ALA A 55 11.29 11.54 18.24
N GLY A 56 11.17 12.81 17.86
CA GLY A 56 10.13 13.30 16.96
C GLY A 56 10.35 12.87 15.49
N PRO A 57 9.45 13.30 14.60
CA PRO A 57 9.52 12.98 13.17
C PRO A 57 10.41 13.93 12.35
N GLY A 58 10.88 15.06 12.91
CA GLY A 58 11.71 16.02 12.19
C GLY A 58 10.96 16.91 11.22
N THR A 59 9.65 17.11 11.43
CA THR A 59 8.80 17.94 10.58
C THR A 59 8.90 19.42 10.96
N ARG A 60 8.32 20.30 10.14
CA ARG A 60 8.27 21.74 10.43
C ARG A 60 7.64 22.06 11.79
N THR A 61 6.62 21.32 12.21
CA THR A 61 5.94 21.52 13.51
C THR A 61 6.63 20.79 14.65
N GLN A 62 7.28 19.66 14.37
CA GLN A 62 8.01 18.86 15.35
C GLN A 62 9.44 18.61 14.87
N PRO A 63 10.31 19.64 14.93
CA PRO A 63 11.67 19.54 14.44
C PRO A 63 12.53 18.65 15.34
N PHE A 64 13.60 18.10 14.79
CA PHE A 64 14.66 17.47 15.57
C PHE A 64 15.39 18.50 16.44
N ALA A 65 15.98 18.04 17.54
CA ALA A 65 16.82 18.86 18.41
C ALA A 65 18.25 19.00 17.85
N THR A 66 18.76 17.96 17.20
CA THR A 66 20.17 17.84 16.80
C THR A 66 20.37 17.64 15.29
N LEU A 67 21.54 18.05 14.80
CA LEU A 67 21.94 17.83 13.41
C LEU A 67 22.30 16.37 13.16
N GLU A 68 22.85 15.70 14.17
CA GLU A 68 23.17 14.27 14.15
C GLU A 68 21.92 13.44 13.90
N ARG A 69 20.82 13.76 14.59
CA ARG A 69 19.55 13.05 14.39
C ARG A 69 19.01 13.24 12.98
N ALA A 70 19.06 14.46 12.43
CA ALA A 70 18.64 14.73 11.05
C ALA A 70 19.46 13.93 10.04
N ARG A 71 20.79 13.89 10.20
CA ARG A 71 21.67 13.07 9.36
C ARG A 71 21.33 11.58 9.45
N ASP A 72 21.12 11.07 10.66
CA ASP A 72 20.85 9.65 10.87
C ASP A 72 19.49 9.25 10.26
N ALA A 73 18.49 10.14 10.31
CA ALA A 73 17.22 9.98 9.61
C ALA A 73 17.41 9.93 8.08
N ILE A 74 18.24 10.81 7.50
CA ILE A 74 18.57 10.77 6.06
C ILE A 74 19.27 9.47 5.69
N ARG A 75 20.25 9.03 6.50
CA ARG A 75 20.97 7.78 6.27
C ARG A 75 20.02 6.57 6.33
N GLN A 76 19.04 6.58 7.23
CA GLN A 76 18.00 5.56 7.27
C GLN A 76 17.18 5.56 5.97
N LEU A 77 16.73 6.73 5.50
CA LEU A 77 16.00 6.85 4.22
C LEU A 77 16.84 6.34 3.04
N GLN A 78 18.12 6.70 2.98
CA GLN A 78 19.08 6.21 1.98
C GLN A 78 19.20 4.69 2.02
N SER A 79 19.36 4.09 3.21
CA SER A 79 19.52 2.64 3.36
C SER A 79 18.29 1.85 2.88
N THR A 80 17.11 2.46 2.93
CA THR A 80 15.86 1.86 2.45
C THR A 80 15.62 2.04 0.95
N GLY A 81 16.53 2.73 0.23
CA GLY A 81 16.36 3.06 -1.18
C GLY A 81 15.23 4.05 -1.46
N ARG A 82 14.75 4.77 -0.43
CA ARG A 82 13.60 5.68 -0.51
C ARG A 82 13.97 7.12 -0.87
N LEU A 83 15.26 7.40 -1.09
CA LEU A 83 15.73 8.69 -1.57
C LEU A 83 15.66 8.72 -3.10
N ALA A 84 14.55 9.20 -3.65
CA ALA A 84 14.43 9.48 -5.08
C ALA A 84 14.94 10.89 -5.42
N GLU A 85 14.75 11.84 -4.49
CA GLU A 85 15.06 13.25 -4.65
C GLU A 85 16.02 13.72 -3.54
N PRO A 86 16.74 14.84 -3.72
CA PRO A 86 17.54 15.45 -2.67
C PRO A 86 16.71 15.76 -1.41
N VAL A 87 17.35 15.65 -0.24
CA VAL A 87 16.74 16.04 1.04
C VAL A 87 17.24 17.41 1.46
N THR A 88 16.32 18.30 1.82
CA THR A 88 16.65 19.61 2.38
C THR A 88 16.50 19.58 3.90
N VAL A 89 17.52 20.07 4.62
CA VAL A 89 17.48 20.22 6.08
C VAL A 89 17.42 21.71 6.43
N HIS A 90 16.29 22.14 6.99
CA HIS A 90 16.09 23.49 7.49
C HIS A 90 16.53 23.61 8.94
N VAL A 91 17.60 24.36 9.18
CA VAL A 91 18.12 24.62 10.53
C VAL A 91 17.60 25.98 11.01
N ARG A 92 16.83 25.98 12.10
CA ARG A 92 16.33 27.22 12.71
C ARG A 92 17.46 27.99 13.38
N GLY A 93 17.29 29.30 13.50
CA GLY A 93 18.25 30.18 14.18
C GLY A 93 18.52 29.71 15.62
N GLY A 94 19.79 29.68 16.00
CA GLY A 94 20.23 29.20 17.31
C GLY A 94 21.71 28.80 17.29
N ARG A 95 22.22 28.38 18.45
CA ARG A 95 23.58 27.85 18.60
C ARG A 95 23.50 26.35 18.79
N TYR A 96 24.13 25.60 17.88
CA TYR A 96 24.19 24.14 17.91
C TYR A 96 25.58 23.70 18.34
N TYR A 97 25.68 23.17 19.55
CA TYR A 97 26.95 22.64 20.07
C TYR A 97 27.11 21.19 19.62
N LEU A 98 28.19 20.93 18.89
CA LEU A 98 28.54 19.59 18.44
C LEU A 98 29.52 18.99 19.46
N SER A 99 29.15 17.86 20.07
CA SER A 99 30.03 17.13 20.99
C SER A 99 31.15 16.36 20.26
N ARG A 100 30.97 16.16 18.96
CA ARG A 100 31.87 15.47 18.04
C ARG A 100 31.75 16.07 16.65
N ILE A 101 32.70 15.75 15.78
CA ILE A 101 32.62 16.14 14.37
C ILE A 101 31.31 15.59 13.76
N LEU A 102 30.55 16.48 13.12
CA LEU A 102 29.40 16.12 12.29
C LEU A 102 29.92 15.50 10.99
N ASP A 103 30.11 14.18 11.02
CA ASP A 103 30.52 13.42 9.85
C ASP A 103 29.40 13.36 8.81
N LEU A 104 29.62 13.99 7.65
CA LEU A 104 28.76 13.99 6.47
C LEU A 104 29.38 13.21 5.30
N ALA A 105 30.44 12.45 5.55
CA ALA A 105 31.13 11.73 4.49
C ALA A 105 30.18 10.75 3.78
N PRO A 106 30.34 10.55 2.46
CA PRO A 106 29.59 9.56 1.71
C PRO A 106 29.79 8.17 2.32
N ARG A 107 28.70 7.45 2.58
CA ARG A 107 28.77 6.04 2.98
C ARG A 107 28.73 5.17 1.74
N ILE A 108 29.90 4.86 1.20
CA ILE A 108 30.05 3.91 0.10
C ILE A 108 29.95 2.49 0.71
N PRO A 109 29.02 1.63 0.27
CA PRO A 109 28.97 0.24 0.74
C PRO A 109 30.26 -0.48 0.35
N ALA A 110 30.75 -1.35 1.25
CA ALA A 110 31.89 -2.21 0.95
C ALA A 110 31.54 -3.08 -0.27
N ARG A 111 32.48 -3.15 -1.22
CA ARG A 111 32.33 -3.85 -2.50
C ARG A 111 32.43 -5.35 -2.34
#